data_AF-Q2SJ06-F1
#
_entry.id   AF-Q2SJ06-F1
#
_cell.length_a   1.000
_cell.length_b   1.000
_cell.length_c   1.000
_cell.angle_alpha   90.00
_cell.angle_beta   90.00
_cell.angle_gamma   90.00
#
_symmetry.space_group_name_H-M   'P 1'
#
loop_
_entity.id
_entity.type
_entity.pdbx_description
1 polymer ?
#
loop_
_entity_poly.entity_id
_entity_poly.type
_entity_poly.pdbx_seq_one_letter_code
_entity_poly.pdbx_strand_id
1 'polypeptide(L)'
;MLVQTYQKFIQTILYPPQYHKVKHMRKAQIALLISAFSLTPLSCSSIPEEAITLNQEILKEVGVIHDINKSLTDSFFNSKIEKIEEIENSSIRSYIALVSSELETNPLQSFGHQELESFYDGIKSIHDSSNIKKSEIVNQREASKKSLDEHFKLISEASTAITKILSSQAKIEYNSLNILKNLTSPLSPINITQE
;
A
#
# COMPACT_ATOMS: atom_id res chain seq x y z
N MET A 1 -27.75 10.10 -23.70
CA MET A 1 -26.44 10.78 -23.83
C MET A 1 -25.69 10.86 -22.50
N LEU A 2 -26.33 11.24 -21.38
CA LEU A 2 -25.72 11.29 -20.03
C LEU A 2 -25.19 9.94 -19.49
N VAL A 3 -25.87 8.83 -19.77
CA VAL A 3 -25.49 7.47 -19.29
C VAL A 3 -24.17 6.99 -19.90
N GLN A 4 -23.90 7.34 -21.16
CA GLN A 4 -22.66 6.94 -21.85
C GLN A 4 -21.45 7.73 -21.36
N THR A 5 -21.64 8.99 -20.97
CA THR A 5 -20.59 9.83 -20.37
C THR A 5 -20.22 9.31 -18.97
N TYR A 6 -21.21 8.87 -18.19
CA TYR A 6 -21.00 8.30 -16.85
C TYR A 6 -20.26 6.96 -16.91
N GLN A 7 -20.58 6.08 -17.86
CA GLN A 7 -19.88 4.81 -18.07
C GLN A 7 -18.43 4.99 -18.52
N LYS A 8 -18.15 5.95 -19.41
CA LYS A 8 -16.77 6.26 -19.83
C LYS A 8 -15.93 6.82 -18.69
N PHE A 9 -16.50 7.70 -17.87
CA PHE A 9 -15.79 8.27 -16.72
C PHE A 9 -15.46 7.19 -15.66
N ILE A 10 -16.39 6.26 -15.42
CA ILE A 10 -16.18 5.12 -14.51
C ILE A 10 -15.09 4.16 -15.02
N GLN A 11 -15.01 3.90 -16.33
CA GLN A 11 -13.95 3.06 -16.90
C GLN A 11 -12.56 3.70 -16.80
N THR A 12 -12.44 5.02 -16.97
CA THR A 12 -11.15 5.72 -16.87
C THR A 12 -10.60 5.78 -15.44
N ILE A 13 -11.47 5.79 -14.44
CA ILE A 13 -11.06 5.82 -13.02
C ILE A 13 -10.76 4.41 -12.47
N LEU A 14 -11.52 3.38 -12.89
CA LEU A 14 -11.34 2.01 -12.39
C LEU A 14 -10.22 1.23 -13.07
N TYR A 15 -9.82 1.58 -14.30
CA TYR A 15 -8.82 0.83 -15.07
C TYR A 15 -7.84 1.76 -15.81
N PRO A 16 -6.80 2.29 -15.14
CA PRO A 16 -5.71 2.94 -15.85
C PRO A 16 -4.99 1.92 -16.77
N PRO A 17 -4.44 2.37 -17.91
CA PRO A 17 -3.78 1.47 -18.87
C PRO A 17 -2.59 0.75 -18.22
N GLN A 18 -2.66 -0.57 -18.22
CA GLN A 18 -1.60 -1.47 -17.76
C GLN A 18 -0.36 -1.28 -18.63
N TYR A 19 0.77 -0.89 -18.01
CA TYR A 19 2.08 -0.81 -18.65
C TYR A 19 2.63 -2.22 -18.96
N HIS A 20 2.10 -2.84 -20.02
CA HIS A 20 2.66 -4.03 -20.63
C HIS A 20 3.87 -3.65 -21.48
N LYS A 21 5.08 -3.65 -20.91
CA LYS A 21 6.36 -3.83 -21.65
C LYS A 21 7.62 -3.91 -20.77
N VAL A 22 7.64 -4.74 -19.71
CA VAL A 22 8.91 -4.97 -18.97
C VAL A 22 9.11 -6.44 -18.60
N LYS A 23 8.82 -7.37 -19.51
CA LYS A 23 9.03 -8.82 -19.24
C LYS A 23 10.29 -9.39 -19.90
N HIS A 24 10.81 -8.77 -20.96
CA HIS A 24 11.97 -9.30 -21.69
C HIS A 24 13.31 -8.63 -21.39
N MET A 25 13.34 -7.45 -20.75
CA MET A 25 14.60 -6.80 -20.33
C MET A 25 15.16 -7.33 -18.99
N ARG A 26 14.34 -7.98 -18.16
CA ARG A 26 14.78 -8.41 -16.81
C ARG A 26 15.79 -9.57 -16.83
N LYS A 27 15.74 -10.47 -17.81
CA LYS A 27 16.62 -11.65 -17.84
C LYS A 27 18.04 -11.33 -18.29
N ALA A 28 18.22 -10.41 -19.23
CA ALA A 28 19.54 -9.98 -19.70
C ALA A 28 20.25 -9.06 -18.69
N GLN A 29 19.51 -8.23 -17.96
CA GLN A 29 20.06 -7.33 -16.94
C GLN A 29 20.50 -8.07 -15.67
N ILE A 30 19.80 -9.14 -15.27
CA ILE A 30 20.18 -9.96 -14.11
C ILE A 30 21.46 -10.76 -14.40
N ALA A 31 21.63 -11.30 -15.62
CA ALA A 31 22.83 -12.06 -15.99
C ALA A 31 24.10 -11.19 -16.01
N LEU A 32 23.98 -9.92 -16.39
CA LEU A 32 25.10 -8.98 -16.46
C LEU A 32 25.50 -8.41 -15.08
N LEU A 33 24.54 -8.30 -14.15
CA LEU A 33 24.83 -7.95 -12.75
C LEU A 33 25.54 -9.08 -11.99
N ILE A 34 25.18 -10.34 -12.27
CA ILE A 34 25.82 -11.51 -11.63
C ILE A 34 27.26 -11.72 -12.13
N SER A 35 27.56 -11.41 -13.40
CA SER A 35 28.94 -11.52 -13.92
C SER A 35 29.85 -10.38 -13.47
N ALA A 36 29.30 -9.20 -13.18
CA ALA A 36 30.05 -8.07 -12.63
C ALA A 36 30.47 -8.28 -11.16
N PHE A 37 29.78 -9.16 -10.43
CA PHE A 37 30.09 -9.46 -9.02
C PHE A 37 31.26 -10.46 -8.86
N SER A 38 31.69 -11.12 -9.94
CA SER A 38 32.62 -12.26 -9.89
C SER A 38 34.09 -11.90 -10.17
N LEU A 39 34.43 -10.64 -10.44
CA LEU A 39 35.74 -10.25 -10.99
C LEU A 39 36.54 -9.24 -10.16
N THR A 40 36.24 -9.06 -8.87
CA THR A 40 37.14 -8.31 -7.97
C THR A 40 37.52 -9.16 -6.76
N PRO A 41 38.80 -9.58 -6.64
CA PRO A 41 39.28 -10.18 -5.41
C PRO A 41 39.38 -9.09 -4.33
N LEU A 42 38.60 -9.27 -3.27
CA LEU A 42 38.94 -8.96 -1.87
C LEU A 42 39.65 -7.61 -1.64
N SER A 43 38.91 -6.54 -1.81
CA SER A 43 39.03 -5.38 -0.91
C SER A 43 37.65 -5.09 -0.34
N CYS A 44 37.17 -6.00 0.53
CA CYS A 44 36.09 -5.65 1.46
C CYS A 44 36.64 -4.55 2.36
N SER A 45 36.36 -3.29 2.00
CA SER A 45 36.35 -2.21 2.98
C SER A 45 35.35 -2.62 4.05
N SER A 46 35.76 -2.52 5.31
CA SER A 46 34.91 -2.75 6.48
C SER A 46 33.50 -2.24 6.26
N ILE A 47 32.47 -3.08 6.49
CA ILE A 47 31.10 -2.57 6.47
C ILE A 47 30.93 -1.69 7.70
N PRO A 48 30.72 -0.37 7.53
CA PRO A 48 30.60 0.53 8.66
C PRO A 48 29.33 0.18 9.46
N GLU A 49 29.38 0.29 10.78
CA GLU A 49 28.21 0.11 11.67
C GLU A 49 27.07 1.07 11.30
N GLU A 50 27.42 2.19 10.69
CA GLU A 50 26.55 3.18 10.08
C GLU A 50 25.64 2.59 8.99
N ALA A 51 26.06 1.55 8.26
CA ALA A 51 25.22 0.90 7.25
C ALA A 51 24.10 0.05 7.87
N ILE A 52 24.37 -0.57 9.03
CA ILE A 52 23.36 -1.30 9.81
C ILE A 52 22.35 -0.30 10.39
N THR A 53 22.86 0.79 10.97
CA THR A 53 22.03 1.87 11.54
C THR A 53 21.15 2.52 10.48
N LEU A 54 21.72 2.87 9.32
CA LEU A 54 20.97 3.44 8.20
C LEU A 54 19.85 2.52 7.71
N ASN A 55 20.10 1.22 7.60
CA ASN A 55 19.06 0.27 7.17
C ASN A 55 17.91 0.16 8.20
N GLN A 56 18.21 0.28 9.50
CA GLN A 56 17.20 0.33 10.55
C GLN A 56 16.38 1.64 10.50
N GLU A 57 17.03 2.78 10.25
CA GLU A 57 16.37 4.07 10.07
C GLU A 57 15.46 4.08 8.84
N ILE A 58 15.92 3.53 7.72
CA ILE A 58 15.10 3.37 6.51
C ILE A 58 13.87 2.52 6.81
N LEU A 59 14.02 1.39 7.51
CA LEU A 59 12.89 0.54 7.87
C LEU A 59 11.89 1.27 8.77
N LYS A 60 12.37 2.09 9.72
CA LYS A 60 11.53 2.93 10.57
C LYS A 60 10.73 3.95 9.75
N GLU A 61 11.39 4.65 8.82
CA GLU A 61 10.73 5.64 7.96
C GLU A 61 9.70 4.98 7.02
N VAL A 62 10.01 3.81 6.48
CA VAL A 62 9.04 3.01 5.70
C VAL A 62 7.82 2.64 6.54
N GLY A 63 8.00 2.35 7.84
CA GLY A 63 6.89 2.12 8.78
C GLY A 63 5.99 3.35 8.92
N VAL A 64 6.58 4.54 9.11
CA VAL A 64 5.84 5.81 9.19
C VAL A 64 5.05 6.06 7.89
N ILE A 65 5.68 5.86 6.73
CA ILE A 65 5.04 6.01 5.42
C ILE A 65 3.90 5.01 5.23
N HIS A 66 4.07 3.77 5.70
CA HIS A 66 3.02 2.75 5.65
C HIS A 66 1.77 3.18 6.45
N ASP A 67 1.96 3.69 7.66
CA ASP A 67 0.85 4.18 8.50
C ASP A 67 0.16 5.40 7.88
N ILE A 68 0.93 6.34 7.33
CA ILE A 68 0.40 7.50 6.58
C ILE A 68 -0.44 7.01 5.39
N ASN A 69 0.06 6.05 4.62
CA ASN A 69 -0.66 5.51 3.46
C ASN A 69 -1.97 4.82 3.86
N LYS A 70 -2.00 4.12 5.01
CA LYS A 70 -3.26 3.54 5.55
C LYS A 70 -4.24 4.63 5.93
N SER A 71 -3.78 5.68 6.62
CA SER A 71 -4.62 6.82 6.98
C SER A 71 -5.18 7.53 5.75
N LEU A 72 -4.35 7.77 4.72
CA LEU A 72 -4.79 8.38 3.46
C LEU A 72 -5.80 7.50 2.72
N THR A 73 -5.60 6.18 2.75
CA THR A 73 -6.55 5.21 2.21
C THR A 73 -7.90 5.31 2.92
N ASP A 74 -7.90 5.33 4.25
CA ASP A 74 -9.14 5.49 5.04
C ASP A 74 -9.83 6.83 4.74
N SER A 75 -9.10 7.95 4.73
CA SER A 75 -9.65 9.27 4.38
C SER A 75 -10.25 9.32 2.96
N PHE A 76 -9.55 8.75 1.97
CA PHE A 76 -10.01 8.72 0.59
C PHE A 76 -11.33 7.93 0.43
N PHE A 77 -11.42 6.76 1.04
CA PHE A 77 -12.63 5.94 0.93
C PHE A 77 -13.78 6.46 1.79
N ASN A 78 -13.50 7.07 2.95
CA ASN A 78 -14.53 7.75 3.74
C ASN A 78 -15.14 8.93 2.96
N SER A 79 -14.32 9.75 2.30
CA SER A 79 -14.80 10.84 1.44
C SER A 79 -15.72 10.33 0.31
N LYS A 80 -15.43 9.15 -0.25
CA LYS A 80 -16.32 8.52 -1.24
C LYS A 80 -17.66 8.08 -0.65
N ILE A 81 -17.68 7.54 0.58
CA ILE A 81 -18.91 7.17 1.28
C ILE A 81 -19.76 8.41 1.54
N GLU A 82 -19.16 9.47 2.06
CA GLU A 82 -19.83 10.76 2.28
C GLU A 82 -20.44 11.31 0.97
N LYS A 83 -19.72 11.18 -0.16
CA LYS A 83 -20.25 11.60 -1.45
C LYS A 83 -21.44 10.75 -1.91
N ILE A 84 -21.44 9.44 -1.63
CA ILE A 84 -22.59 8.58 -1.89
C ILE A 84 -23.79 9.03 -1.06
N GLU A 85 -23.59 9.37 0.21
CA GLU A 85 -24.64 9.87 1.10
C GLU A 85 -25.22 11.20 0.65
N GLU A 86 -24.37 12.11 0.19
CA GLU A 86 -24.82 13.38 -0.39
C GLU A 86 -25.69 13.15 -1.63
N ILE A 87 -25.27 12.24 -2.52
CA ILE A 87 -26.01 11.88 -3.75
C ILE A 87 -27.33 11.19 -3.40
N GLU A 88 -27.33 10.26 -2.44
CA GLU A 88 -28.52 9.57 -1.95
C GLU A 88 -29.55 10.59 -1.46
N ASN A 89 -29.14 11.46 -0.54
CA ASN A 89 -30.01 12.50 0.01
C ASN A 89 -30.52 13.45 -1.05
N SER A 90 -29.67 13.86 -2.00
CA SER A 90 -30.09 14.68 -3.14
C SER A 90 -31.10 13.95 -4.03
N SER A 91 -30.89 12.66 -4.29
CA SER A 91 -31.77 11.87 -5.17
C SER A 91 -33.14 11.65 -4.53
N ILE A 92 -33.18 11.36 -3.22
CA ILE A 92 -34.44 11.28 -2.47
C ILE A 92 -35.18 12.61 -2.53
N ARG A 93 -34.50 13.74 -2.28
CA ARG A 93 -35.13 15.07 -2.39
C ARG A 93 -35.66 15.34 -3.79
N SER A 94 -34.90 15.04 -4.84
CA SER A 94 -35.35 15.20 -6.23
C SER A 94 -36.54 14.31 -6.55
N TYR A 95 -36.56 13.07 -6.06
CA TYR A 95 -37.68 12.15 -6.25
C TYR A 95 -38.95 12.66 -5.55
N ILE A 96 -38.84 13.11 -4.29
CA ILE A 96 -39.94 13.73 -3.55
C ILE A 96 -40.47 14.97 -4.28
N ALA A 97 -39.59 15.83 -4.78
CA ALA A 97 -40.00 17.04 -5.50
C ALA A 97 -40.75 16.71 -6.80
N LEU A 98 -40.31 15.69 -7.54
CA LEU A 98 -40.99 15.23 -8.75
C LEU A 98 -42.40 14.74 -8.43
N VAL A 99 -42.52 13.87 -7.43
CA VAL A 99 -43.81 13.34 -6.96
C VAL A 99 -44.74 14.45 -6.45
N SER A 100 -44.19 15.43 -5.73
CA SER A 100 -44.96 16.58 -5.24
C SER A 100 -45.47 17.47 -6.39
N SER A 101 -44.66 17.67 -7.44
CA SER A 101 -45.08 18.45 -8.61
C SER A 101 -46.21 17.80 -9.40
N GLU A 102 -46.22 16.47 -9.50
CA GLU A 102 -47.31 15.72 -10.14
C GLU A 102 -48.63 15.88 -9.37
N LEU A 103 -48.56 15.89 -8.03
CA LEU A 103 -49.72 16.14 -7.17
C LEU A 103 -50.28 17.56 -7.31
N GLU A 104 -49.42 18.58 -7.40
CA GLU A 104 -49.85 19.97 -7.60
C GLU A 104 -50.62 20.15 -8.92
N THR A 105 -50.26 19.38 -9.95
CA THR A 105 -50.96 19.38 -11.24
C THR A 105 -52.28 18.60 -11.26
N ASN A 106 -52.51 17.68 -10.31
CA ASN A 106 -53.73 16.90 -10.17
C ASN A 106 -54.25 16.89 -8.71
N PRO A 107 -54.70 18.03 -8.18
CA PRO A 107 -55.00 18.21 -6.75
C PRO A 107 -56.20 17.41 -6.24
N LEU A 108 -57.01 16.82 -7.12
CA LEU A 108 -58.14 15.95 -6.76
C LEU A 108 -57.73 14.48 -6.61
N GLN A 109 -56.47 14.13 -6.90
CA GLN A 109 -55.99 12.76 -6.83
C GLN A 109 -55.38 12.50 -5.44
N SER A 110 -56.18 11.94 -4.53
CA SER A 110 -55.65 11.38 -3.29
C SER A 110 -54.75 10.19 -3.64
N PHE A 111 -53.56 10.11 -3.04
CA PHE A 111 -52.76 8.90 -3.18
C PHE A 111 -53.52 7.68 -2.63
N GLY A 112 -53.78 6.71 -3.50
CA GLY A 112 -54.23 5.40 -3.09
C GLY A 112 -53.09 4.60 -2.46
N HIS A 113 -53.44 3.43 -1.94
CA HIS A 113 -52.46 2.53 -1.31
C HIS A 113 -51.34 2.12 -2.29
N GLN A 114 -51.68 1.86 -3.56
CA GLN A 114 -50.72 1.45 -4.59
C GLN A 114 -49.70 2.54 -4.94
N GLU A 115 -50.13 3.79 -5.01
CA GLU A 115 -49.22 4.89 -5.31
C GLU A 115 -48.29 5.21 -4.14
N LEU A 116 -48.76 5.07 -2.90
CA LEU A 116 -47.91 5.15 -1.70
C LEU A 116 -46.88 4.03 -1.65
N GLU A 117 -47.27 2.81 -2.01
CA GLU A 117 -46.36 1.67 -2.12
C GLU A 117 -45.29 1.92 -3.20
N SER A 118 -45.71 2.41 -4.37
CA SER A 118 -44.79 2.77 -5.47
C SER A 118 -43.80 3.87 -5.08
N PHE A 119 -44.26 4.87 -4.33
CA PHE A 119 -43.40 5.93 -3.80
C PHE A 119 -42.37 5.40 -2.80
N TYR A 120 -42.81 4.55 -1.86
CA TYR A 120 -41.94 3.90 -0.91
C TYR A 120 -40.89 3.04 -1.62
N ASP A 121 -41.30 2.26 -2.61
CA ASP A 121 -40.40 1.42 -3.41
C ASP A 121 -39.36 2.24 -4.18
N GLY A 122 -39.73 3.43 -4.67
CA GLY A 122 -38.82 4.37 -5.30
C GLY A 122 -37.71 4.83 -4.34
N ILE A 123 -38.08 5.31 -3.14
CA ILE A 123 -37.10 5.71 -2.11
C ILE A 123 -36.25 4.52 -1.68
N LYS A 124 -36.87 3.37 -1.43
CA LYS A 124 -36.19 2.13 -1.05
C LYS A 124 -35.16 1.72 -2.11
N SER A 125 -35.50 1.82 -3.40
CA SER A 125 -34.58 1.51 -4.50
C SER A 125 -33.33 2.40 -4.48
N ILE A 126 -33.49 3.71 -4.23
CA ILE A 126 -32.36 4.66 -4.09
C ILE A 126 -31.48 4.28 -2.90
N HIS A 127 -32.10 3.94 -1.76
CA HIS A 127 -31.40 3.54 -0.55
C HIS A 127 -30.62 2.22 -0.74
N ASP A 128 -31.27 1.19 -1.30
CA ASP A 128 -30.66 -0.11 -1.58
C ASP A 128 -29.47 0.03 -2.53
N SER A 129 -29.60 0.84 -3.59
CA SER A 129 -28.50 1.12 -4.52
C SER A 129 -27.32 1.82 -3.83
N SER A 130 -27.61 2.74 -2.92
CA SER A 130 -26.58 3.46 -2.14
C SER A 130 -25.84 2.52 -1.20
N ASN A 131 -26.55 1.63 -0.51
CA ASN A 131 -25.96 0.63 0.38
C ASN A 131 -25.05 -0.36 -0.35
N ILE A 132 -25.46 -0.83 -1.54
CA ILE A 132 -24.62 -1.70 -2.38
C ILE A 132 -23.29 -0.99 -2.70
N LYS A 133 -23.35 0.26 -3.15
CA LYS A 133 -22.14 1.03 -3.47
C LYS A 133 -21.26 1.30 -2.27
N LYS A 134 -21.85 1.63 -1.10
CA LYS A 134 -21.07 1.79 0.15
C LYS A 134 -20.34 0.50 0.51
N SER A 135 -21.02 -0.64 0.39
CA SER A 135 -20.41 -1.97 0.63
C SER A 135 -19.25 -2.25 -0.34
N GLU A 136 -19.40 -1.97 -1.63
CA GLU A 136 -18.32 -2.10 -2.62
C GLU A 136 -17.12 -1.21 -2.26
N ILE A 137 -17.36 0.03 -1.85
CA ILE A 137 -16.32 0.97 -1.42
C ILE A 137 -15.58 0.45 -0.17
N VAL A 138 -16.29 -0.09 0.82
CA VAL A 138 -15.67 -0.71 2.00
C VAL A 138 -14.80 -1.89 1.59
N ASN A 139 -15.29 -2.77 0.71
CA ASN A 139 -14.51 -3.91 0.24
C ASN A 139 -13.23 -3.49 -0.51
N GLN A 140 -13.30 -2.42 -1.33
CA GLN A 140 -12.13 -1.87 -2.01
C GLN A 140 -11.13 -1.26 -1.03
N ARG A 141 -11.60 -0.60 0.04
CA ARG A 141 -10.75 -0.07 1.12
C ARG A 141 -9.97 -1.19 1.78
N GLU A 142 -10.65 -2.25 2.22
CA GLU A 142 -9.99 -3.38 2.89
C GLU A 142 -9.00 -4.10 1.97
N ALA A 143 -9.34 -4.26 0.69
CA ALA A 143 -8.41 -4.82 -0.30
C ALA A 143 -7.16 -3.95 -0.48
N SER A 144 -7.31 -2.62 -0.51
CA SER A 144 -6.20 -1.68 -0.63
C SER A 144 -5.30 -1.72 0.61
N LYS A 145 -5.89 -1.75 1.82
CA LYS A 145 -5.15 -1.88 3.08
C LYS A 145 -4.39 -3.18 3.15
N LYS A 146 -5.02 -4.29 2.75
CA LYS A 146 -4.34 -5.59 2.69
C LYS A 146 -3.13 -5.56 1.75
N SER A 147 -3.26 -4.95 0.58
CA SER A 147 -2.12 -4.80 -0.35
C SER A 147 -1.00 -3.94 0.23
N LEU A 148 -1.33 -2.86 0.96
CA LEU A 148 -0.34 -2.05 1.68
C LEU A 148 0.39 -2.87 2.75
N ASP A 149 -0.35 -3.68 3.52
CA ASP A 149 0.21 -4.54 4.57
C ASP A 149 1.14 -5.62 3.97
N GLU A 150 0.75 -6.23 2.85
CA GLU A 150 1.56 -7.20 2.13
C GLU A 150 2.87 -6.59 1.59
N HIS A 151 2.83 -5.41 0.99
CA HIS A 151 4.03 -4.72 0.52
C HIS A 151 4.95 -4.30 1.66
N PHE A 152 4.38 -3.77 2.75
CA PHE A 152 5.17 -3.41 3.93
C PHE A 152 5.85 -4.62 4.55
N LYS A 153 5.15 -5.75 4.65
CA LYS A 153 5.72 -7.02 5.13
C LYS A 153 6.92 -7.44 4.28
N LEU A 154 6.82 -7.41 2.95
CA LEU A 154 7.94 -7.76 2.06
C LEU A 154 9.15 -6.84 2.25
N ILE A 155 8.93 -5.52 2.37
CA ILE A 155 10.01 -4.56 2.62
C ILE A 155 10.65 -4.80 3.99
N SER A 156 9.84 -5.07 5.02
CA SER A 156 10.32 -5.35 6.37
C SER A 156 11.14 -6.64 6.44
N GLU A 157 10.68 -7.71 5.79
CA GLU A 157 11.41 -8.97 5.68
C GLU A 157 12.74 -8.79 4.92
N ALA A 158 12.74 -8.08 3.80
CA ALA A 158 13.95 -7.78 3.03
C ALA A 158 14.94 -6.93 3.84
N SER A 159 14.46 -5.87 4.51
CA SER A 159 15.29 -5.01 5.34
C SER A 159 15.89 -5.78 6.51
N THR A 160 15.11 -6.68 7.14
CA THR A 160 15.60 -7.56 8.20
C THR A 160 16.66 -8.52 7.69
N ALA A 161 16.48 -9.10 6.50
CA ALA A 161 17.48 -9.97 5.88
C ALA A 161 18.78 -9.22 5.58
N ILE A 162 18.69 -7.99 5.05
CA ILE A 162 19.84 -7.11 4.82
C ILE A 162 20.56 -6.81 6.13
N THR A 163 19.84 -6.40 7.18
CA THR A 163 20.43 -6.16 8.51
C THR A 163 21.19 -7.39 9.02
N LYS A 164 20.64 -8.60 8.85
CA LYS A 164 21.32 -9.85 9.24
C LYS A 164 22.59 -10.10 8.44
N ILE A 165 22.59 -9.84 7.13
CA ILE A 165 23.78 -9.97 6.26
C ILE A 165 24.85 -8.95 6.67
N LEU A 166 24.47 -7.69 6.86
CA LEU A 166 25.39 -6.64 7.28
C LEU A 166 25.99 -6.95 8.66
N SER A 167 25.15 -7.39 9.61
CA SER A 167 25.59 -7.76 10.96
C SER A 167 26.51 -8.99 10.98
N SER A 168 26.25 -9.99 10.12
CA SER A 168 27.09 -11.17 10.05
C SER A 168 28.46 -10.86 9.45
N GLN A 169 28.53 -10.01 8.43
CA GLN A 169 29.78 -9.55 7.84
C GLN A 169 30.59 -8.70 8.82
N ALA A 170 29.94 -7.74 9.51
CA ALA A 170 30.58 -6.95 10.56
C ALA A 170 31.14 -7.82 11.70
N LYS A 171 30.43 -8.89 12.10
CA LYS A 171 30.88 -9.81 13.16
C LYS A 171 32.05 -10.71 12.71
N ILE A 172 32.03 -11.20 11.48
CA ILE A 172 33.15 -11.97 10.90
C ILE A 172 34.41 -11.11 10.90
N GLU A 173 34.27 -9.84 10.56
CA GLU A 173 35.36 -8.88 10.52
C GLU A 173 35.88 -8.49 11.91
N TYR A 174 35.00 -8.24 12.88
CA TYR A 174 35.41 -8.01 14.27
C TYR A 174 36.22 -9.21 14.83
N ASN A 175 35.79 -10.43 14.53
CA ASN A 175 36.51 -11.64 14.91
C ASN A 175 37.86 -11.77 14.20
N SER A 176 37.96 -11.46 12.91
CA SER A 176 39.23 -11.54 12.18
C SER A 176 40.23 -10.48 12.65
N LEU A 177 39.77 -9.25 12.95
CA LEU A 177 40.56 -8.20 13.58
C LEU A 177 41.05 -8.60 14.98
N ASN A 178 40.20 -9.20 15.82
CA ASN A 178 40.61 -9.67 17.15
C ASN A 178 41.59 -10.84 17.07
N ILE A 179 41.41 -11.77 16.13
CA ILE A 179 42.36 -12.87 15.91
C ILE A 179 43.70 -12.31 15.42
N LEU A 180 43.71 -11.39 14.47
CA LEU A 180 44.93 -10.72 14.01
C LEU A 180 45.61 -9.94 15.13
N LYS A 181 44.86 -9.24 15.98
CA LYS A 181 45.37 -8.50 17.14
C LYS A 181 45.95 -9.43 18.22
N ASN A 182 45.36 -10.61 18.42
CA ASN A 182 45.90 -11.65 19.31
C ASN A 182 47.15 -12.34 18.72
N LEU A 183 47.24 -12.46 17.40
CA LEU A 183 48.41 -13.01 16.70
C LEU A 183 49.57 -12.00 16.59
N THR A 184 49.29 -10.70 16.62
CA THR A 184 50.29 -9.61 16.60
C THR A 184 50.60 -9.04 17.99
N SER A 185 49.97 -9.57 19.04
CA SER A 185 50.39 -9.31 20.41
C SER A 185 51.77 -9.93 20.63
N PRO A 186 52.78 -9.18 21.10
CA PRO A 186 54.14 -9.68 21.19
C PRO A 186 54.19 -10.93 22.07
N LEU A 187 54.81 -11.99 21.56
CA LEU A 187 55.20 -13.16 22.34
C LEU A 187 55.91 -12.68 23.60
N SER A 188 55.36 -13.01 24.77
CA SER A 188 55.97 -12.78 26.06
C SER A 188 57.44 -13.24 26.02
N PRO A 189 58.41 -12.47 26.54
CA PRO A 189 59.81 -12.87 26.49
C PRO A 189 59.97 -14.20 27.22
N ILE A 190 60.48 -15.20 26.50
CA ILE A 190 60.95 -16.47 27.07
C ILE A 190 62.11 -16.11 28.01
N ASN A 191 61.88 -16.24 29.31
CA ASN A 191 62.91 -16.08 30.31
C ASN A 191 63.83 -17.31 30.25
N ILE A 192 64.90 -17.24 29.46
CA ILE A 192 65.95 -18.26 29.45
C ILE A 192 66.88 -17.92 30.62
N THR A 193 66.62 -18.51 31.78
CA THR A 193 67.58 -18.55 32.88
C THR A 193 68.77 -19.40 32.42
N GLN A 194 69.94 -18.77 32.22
CA GLN A 194 71.21 -19.49 32.09
C GLN A 194 71.71 -19.79 33.51
N GLU A 195 71.83 -21.08 33.84
CA GLU A 195 72.77 -21.58 34.84
C GLU A 195 74.19 -21.62 34.28
#